data_AF-A0A397QVG2-F1
#
_entry.id   AF-A0A397QVG2-F1
#
_cell.length_a   1.000
_cell.length_b   1.000
_cell.length_c   1.000
_cell.angle_alpha   90.00
_cell.angle_beta   90.00
_cell.angle_gamma   90.00
#
_symmetry.space_group_name_H-M   'P 1'
#
loop_
_entity.id
_entity.type
_entity.pdbx_description
1 polymer ?
#
loop_
_entity_poly.entity_id
_entity_poly.type
_entity_poly.pdbx_seq_one_letter_code
_entity_poly.pdbx_strand_id
1 'polypeptide(L)'
;MNKKPTNSEKRKSNETIMDIAEKLGLELSNPDMIKTRYNYNKYVFKYDSLFDSNELEIIIETSYYQRVYPISKHIINSYIGNFCKKNNIELPIHFVMDFEMNVQSIERTFIDKIFAVCDYKIQNMEDRDSRHLYDIAKMLPLIKFDLNLDKLIDDVRDDRMLSKNNPSAQLEYNINDMLKEIIKNRFYEKDYNYVTKKLLYEKYTYDEAISNGIAKVINTDVFIYKKVKLN
;
A
#
# COMPACT_ATOMS: atom_id res chain seq x y z
N MET A 1 -22.67 -0.22 4.41
CA MET A 1 -22.79 0.80 3.33
C MET A 1 -21.59 1.71 3.39
N ASN A 2 -20.64 1.61 2.44
CA ASN A 2 -19.45 2.49 2.40
C ASN A 2 -19.61 3.53 1.26
N LYS A 3 -19.97 4.76 1.64
CA LYS A 3 -20.07 5.94 0.76
C LYS A 3 -18.71 6.65 0.66
N LYS A 4 -18.48 7.38 -0.44
CA LYS A 4 -17.32 8.30 -0.52
C LYS A 4 -17.43 9.36 0.59
N PRO A 5 -16.30 9.76 1.21
CA PRO A 5 -16.32 10.76 2.26
C PRO A 5 -16.80 12.11 1.72
N THR A 6 -17.66 12.74 2.50
CA THR A 6 -18.18 14.09 2.29
C THR A 6 -17.07 15.13 2.51
N ASN A 7 -17.27 16.35 2.00
CA ASN A 7 -16.31 17.44 2.22
C ASN A 7 -16.13 17.79 3.71
N SER A 8 -17.17 17.59 4.53
CA SER A 8 -17.08 17.79 5.99
C SER A 8 -16.19 16.73 6.65
N GLU A 9 -16.35 15.45 6.27
CA GLU A 9 -15.50 14.35 6.76
C GLU A 9 -14.04 14.55 6.34
N LYS A 10 -13.78 14.98 5.10
CA LYS A 10 -12.43 15.33 4.64
C LYS A 10 -11.82 16.49 5.43
N ARG A 11 -12.62 17.53 5.71
CA ARG A 11 -12.19 18.66 6.53
C ARG A 11 -11.77 18.21 7.92
N LYS A 12 -12.62 17.40 8.56
CA LYS A 12 -12.36 16.86 9.89
C LYS A 12 -11.10 16.00 9.91
N SER A 13 -10.86 15.19 8.87
CA SER A 13 -9.62 14.41 8.75
C SER A 13 -8.38 15.32 8.69
N ASN A 14 -8.43 16.39 7.89
CA ASN A 14 -7.33 17.34 7.78
C ASN A 14 -7.08 18.04 9.13
N GLU A 15 -8.12 18.54 9.79
CA GLU A 15 -8.03 19.18 11.10
C GLU A 15 -7.45 18.23 12.15
N THR A 16 -7.87 16.96 12.14
CA THR A 16 -7.37 15.93 13.07
C THR A 16 -5.88 15.65 12.86
N ILE A 17 -5.42 15.53 11.59
CA ILE A 17 -4.00 15.32 11.29
C ILE A 17 -3.16 16.50 11.78
N MET A 18 -3.61 17.74 11.54
CA MET A 18 -2.89 18.94 11.97
C MET A 18 -2.83 19.09 13.50
N ASP A 19 -3.93 18.84 14.20
CA ASP A 19 -3.98 18.87 15.67
C ASP A 19 -3.05 17.83 16.30
N ILE A 20 -2.98 16.62 15.74
CA ILE A 20 -2.05 15.59 16.20
C ILE A 20 -0.61 16.02 15.94
N ALA A 21 -0.32 16.53 14.74
CA ALA A 21 1.02 16.99 14.38
C ALA A 21 1.52 18.10 15.32
N GLU A 22 0.67 19.09 15.61
CA GLU A 22 0.97 20.17 16.55
C GLU A 22 1.28 19.64 17.96
N LYS A 23 0.46 18.71 18.47
CA LYS A 23 0.68 18.08 19.79
C LYS A 23 1.97 17.27 19.87
N LEU A 24 2.44 16.74 18.74
CA LEU A 24 3.69 16.01 18.63
C LEU A 24 4.89 16.92 18.34
N GLY A 25 4.68 18.23 18.19
CA GLY A 25 5.73 19.19 17.85
C GLY A 25 6.26 19.05 16.42
N LEU A 26 5.44 18.51 15.50
CA LEU A 26 5.79 18.36 14.10
C LEU A 26 5.50 19.64 13.31
N GLU A 27 6.42 20.05 12.43
CA GLU A 27 6.26 21.24 11.59
C GLU A 27 5.87 20.84 10.15
N LEU A 28 4.77 21.40 9.63
CA LEU A 28 4.36 21.14 8.25
C LEU A 28 5.17 22.00 7.26
N SER A 29 5.91 21.35 6.36
CA SER A 29 6.78 22.03 5.40
C SER A 29 6.09 22.46 4.10
N ASN A 30 4.89 21.94 3.81
CA ASN A 30 4.17 22.18 2.56
C ASN A 30 2.70 22.63 2.72
N PRO A 31 2.40 23.64 3.57
CA PRO A 31 1.02 24.04 3.88
C PRO A 31 0.20 24.46 2.66
N ASP A 32 0.83 25.13 1.69
CA ASP A 32 0.14 25.63 0.48
C ASP A 32 -0.44 24.52 -0.39
N MET A 33 0.12 23.30 -0.28
CA MET A 33 -0.28 22.11 -1.04
C MET A 33 -1.44 21.36 -0.41
N ILE A 34 -1.82 21.67 0.84
CA ILE A 34 -2.90 20.98 1.54
C ILE A 34 -4.24 21.63 1.22
N LYS A 35 -5.16 20.88 0.60
CA LYS A 35 -6.51 21.37 0.28
C LYS A 35 -7.59 20.37 0.71
N THR A 36 -8.54 20.84 1.50
CA THR A 36 -9.67 20.03 2.02
C THR A 36 -10.52 19.37 0.94
N ARG A 37 -10.68 20.02 -0.21
CA ARG A 37 -11.50 19.49 -1.31
C ARG A 37 -10.78 18.42 -2.14
N TYR A 38 -9.47 18.28 -1.99
CA TYR A 38 -8.72 17.32 -2.78
C TYR A 38 -9.09 15.89 -2.41
N ASN A 39 -8.94 15.00 -3.40
CA ASN A 39 -9.04 13.56 -3.17
C ASN A 39 -7.70 12.99 -2.70
N TYR A 40 -6.63 13.79 -2.72
CA TYR A 40 -5.33 13.41 -2.22
C TYR A 40 -4.62 14.59 -1.58
N ASN A 41 -4.06 14.39 -0.38
CA ASN A 41 -3.16 15.34 0.27
C ASN A 41 -1.91 14.58 0.73
N LYS A 42 -0.75 15.18 0.50
CA LYS A 42 0.55 14.75 1.02
C LYS A 42 1.00 15.78 2.05
N TYR A 43 1.06 15.39 3.31
CA TYR A 43 1.61 16.19 4.40
C TYR A 43 3.07 15.80 4.59
N VAL A 44 3.97 16.77 4.54
CA VAL A 44 5.40 16.56 4.82
C VAL A 44 5.69 17.25 6.14
N PHE A 45 5.75 16.45 7.20
CA PHE A 45 6.05 16.92 8.54
C PHE A 45 7.54 16.78 8.85
N LYS A 46 8.14 17.81 9.42
CA LYS A 46 9.52 17.84 9.87
C LYS A 46 9.57 17.69 11.39
N TYR A 47 10.64 17.07 11.86
CA TYR A 47 10.91 16.93 13.28
C TYR A 47 12.41 16.82 13.57
N ASP A 48 12.78 17.27 14.76
CA ASP A 48 14.13 17.15 15.26
C ASP A 48 14.39 15.73 15.76
N SER A 49 15.45 15.11 15.26
CA SER A 49 15.90 13.80 15.72
C SER A 49 16.84 13.94 16.92
N LEU A 50 16.67 13.07 17.92
CA LEU A 50 17.66 12.93 19.00
C LEU A 50 18.92 12.16 18.56
N PHE A 51 18.88 11.52 17.39
CA PHE A 51 19.93 10.59 16.92
C PHE A 51 20.61 11.05 15.63
N ASP A 52 20.06 12.04 14.95
CA ASP A 52 20.58 12.59 13.70
C ASP A 52 20.60 14.12 13.80
N SER A 53 21.67 14.74 13.34
CA SER A 53 21.76 16.21 13.27
C SER A 53 20.94 16.78 12.11
N ASN A 54 20.53 15.94 11.17
CA ASN A 54 19.68 16.34 10.05
C ASN A 54 18.21 16.34 10.48
N GLU A 55 17.48 17.34 10.00
CA GLU A 55 16.03 17.40 10.10
C GLU A 55 15.41 16.19 9.38
N LEU A 56 14.58 15.44 10.08
CA LEU A 56 13.92 14.24 9.54
C LEU A 56 12.49 14.56 9.13
N GLU A 57 11.97 13.78 8.18
CA GLU A 57 10.62 13.95 7.66
C GLU A 57 9.73 12.74 7.94
N ILE A 58 8.47 12.99 8.27
CA ILE A 58 7.37 12.03 8.26
C ILE A 58 6.38 12.47 7.19
N ILE A 59 6.14 11.58 6.21
CA ILE A 59 5.17 11.83 5.15
C ILE A 59 3.87 11.11 5.52
N ILE A 60 2.78 11.86 5.61
CA ILE A 60 1.42 11.32 5.77
C ILE A 60 0.65 11.60 4.50
N GLU A 61 0.02 10.57 3.93
CA GLU A 61 -0.79 10.69 2.72
C GLU A 61 -2.23 10.29 3.01
N THR A 62 -3.17 11.10 2.52
CA THR A 62 -4.60 10.76 2.52
C THR A 62 -5.05 10.59 1.08
N SER A 63 -5.82 9.53 0.80
CA SER A 63 -6.36 9.25 -0.54
C SER A 63 -7.83 8.84 -0.43
N TYR A 64 -8.67 9.51 -1.20
CA TYR A 64 -10.11 9.31 -1.29
C TYR A 64 -10.54 8.85 -2.70
N TYR A 65 -9.59 8.49 -3.57
CA TYR A 65 -9.86 8.03 -4.93
C TYR A 65 -10.55 6.67 -4.96
N GLN A 66 -10.13 5.77 -4.08
CA GLN A 66 -10.60 4.39 -4.02
C GLN A 66 -11.17 4.10 -2.64
N ARG A 67 -12.12 3.16 -2.60
CA ARG A 67 -12.67 2.66 -1.34
C ARG A 67 -11.71 1.62 -0.77
N VAL A 68 -11.38 1.75 0.52
CA VAL A 68 -10.53 0.80 1.24
C VAL A 68 -11.43 -0.24 1.93
N TYR A 69 -11.49 -1.45 1.37
CA TYR A 69 -12.23 -2.58 1.93
C TYR A 69 -11.67 -3.92 1.39
N PRO A 70 -11.79 -5.02 2.15
CA PRO A 70 -12.19 -5.03 3.56
C PRO A 70 -11.07 -4.48 4.47
N ILE A 71 -11.48 -4.00 5.64
CA ILE A 71 -10.59 -3.58 6.72
C ILE A 71 -10.48 -4.70 7.75
N SER A 72 -9.34 -4.76 8.42
CA SER A 72 -9.04 -5.68 9.50
C SER A 72 -8.48 -4.90 10.69
N LYS A 73 -8.72 -5.38 11.90
CA LYS A 73 -8.14 -4.82 13.12
C LYS A 73 -6.82 -5.51 13.38
N HIS A 74 -5.75 -4.72 13.51
CA HIS A 74 -4.43 -5.22 13.83
C HIS A 74 -3.90 -4.56 15.09
N ILE A 75 -3.29 -5.36 15.96
CA ILE A 75 -2.55 -4.87 17.12
C ILE A 75 -1.17 -4.43 16.62
N ILE A 76 -0.89 -3.14 16.74
CA ILE A 76 0.39 -2.53 16.42
C ILE A 76 1.17 -2.39 17.72
N ASN A 77 2.40 -2.90 17.73
CA ASN A 77 3.30 -2.79 18.86
C ASN A 77 4.29 -1.66 18.62
N SER A 78 4.57 -0.86 19.64
CA SER A 78 5.66 0.10 19.59
C SER A 78 7.02 -0.60 19.65
N TYR A 79 8.05 -0.03 19.04
CA TYR A 79 9.41 -0.58 19.10
C TYR A 79 9.92 -0.64 20.55
N ILE A 80 9.71 0.44 21.31
CA ILE A 80 10.04 0.53 22.73
C ILE A 80 9.25 -0.52 23.52
N GLY A 81 7.96 -0.71 23.22
CA GLY A 81 7.13 -1.70 23.91
C GLY A 81 7.59 -3.13 23.66
N ASN A 82 7.92 -3.48 22.41
CA ASN A 82 8.51 -4.78 22.07
C ASN A 82 9.83 -5.01 22.82
N PHE A 83 10.69 -3.99 22.87
CA PHE A 83 11.96 -4.08 23.60
C PHE A 83 11.74 -4.31 25.10
N CYS A 84 10.85 -3.53 25.73
CA CYS A 84 10.57 -3.64 27.16
C CYS A 84 9.97 -5.00 27.50
N LYS A 85 8.99 -5.49 26.72
CA LYS A 85 8.37 -6.81 26.88
C LYS A 85 9.39 -7.94 26.75
N LYS A 86 10.28 -7.87 25.76
CA LYS A 86 11.33 -8.87 25.53
C LYS A 86 12.33 -8.96 26.70
N ASN A 87 12.60 -7.83 27.35
CA ASN A 87 13.60 -7.74 28.41
C ASN A 87 13.01 -7.65 29.83
N ASN A 88 11.69 -7.84 29.99
CA ASN A 88 10.97 -7.68 31.26
C ASN A 88 11.24 -6.33 31.95
N ILE A 89 11.25 -5.24 31.18
CA ILE A 89 11.44 -3.88 31.67
C ILE A 89 10.07 -3.22 31.83
N GLU A 90 9.84 -2.60 32.98
CA GLU A 90 8.70 -1.72 33.23
C GLU A 90 9.15 -0.25 33.14
N LEU A 91 8.47 0.54 32.31
CA LEU A 91 8.79 1.96 32.18
C LEU A 91 8.18 2.73 33.36
N PRO A 92 8.90 3.70 33.96
CA PRO A 92 8.39 4.51 35.07
C PRO A 92 7.35 5.56 34.63
N ILE A 93 6.90 5.48 33.38
CA ILE A 93 5.95 6.40 32.76
C ILE A 93 4.83 5.62 32.09
N HIS A 94 3.64 6.22 32.00
CA HIS A 94 2.58 5.65 31.19
C HIS A 94 2.96 5.74 29.71
N PHE A 95 3.17 4.58 29.09
CA PHE A 95 3.55 4.47 27.68
C PHE A 95 2.67 3.44 26.99
N VAL A 96 2.16 3.79 25.81
CA VAL A 96 1.29 2.90 25.02
C VAL A 96 2.16 1.85 24.35
N MET A 97 2.19 0.66 24.94
CA MET A 97 3.01 -0.46 24.48
C MET A 97 2.51 -1.04 23.15
N ASP A 98 1.20 -1.17 23.04
CA ASP A 98 0.47 -1.60 21.85
C ASP A 98 -0.85 -0.84 21.71
N PHE A 99 -1.40 -0.83 20.49
CA PHE A 99 -2.71 -0.26 20.21
C PHE A 99 -3.36 -0.96 19.01
N GLU A 100 -4.69 -0.94 18.96
CA GLU A 100 -5.44 -1.49 17.84
C GLU A 100 -5.59 -0.45 16.73
N MET A 101 -5.37 -0.85 15.48
CA MET A 101 -5.54 -0.02 14.30
C MET A 101 -6.37 -0.73 13.24
N ASN A 102 -7.26 0.02 12.58
CA ASN A 102 -7.92 -0.46 11.37
C ASN A 102 -6.95 -0.34 10.20
N VAL A 103 -6.60 -1.47 9.58
CA VAL A 103 -5.73 -1.53 8.41
C VAL A 103 -6.46 -2.23 7.26
N GLN A 104 -6.02 -1.96 6.04
CA GLN A 104 -6.49 -2.70 4.88
C GLN A 104 -6.13 -4.19 5.04
N SER A 105 -7.05 -5.09 4.70
CA SER A 105 -6.79 -6.53 4.71
C SER A 105 -5.63 -6.90 3.78
N ILE A 106 -4.90 -7.96 4.13
CA ILE A 106 -3.76 -8.42 3.35
C ILE A 106 -4.17 -8.88 1.95
N GLU A 107 -5.34 -9.50 1.80
CA GLU A 107 -5.91 -9.90 0.52
C GLU A 107 -6.16 -8.69 -0.36
N ARG A 108 -6.77 -7.63 0.19
CA ARG A 108 -7.00 -6.41 -0.58
C ARG A 108 -5.69 -5.73 -0.97
N THR A 109 -4.72 -5.64 -0.06
CA THR A 109 -3.41 -5.06 -0.36
C THR A 109 -2.66 -5.86 -1.42
N PHE A 110 -2.75 -7.19 -1.40
CA PHE A 110 -2.21 -8.05 -2.45
C PHE A 110 -2.84 -7.75 -3.82
N ILE A 111 -4.16 -7.65 -3.88
CA ILE A 111 -4.90 -7.32 -5.12
C ILE A 111 -4.49 -5.94 -5.64
N ASP A 112 -4.45 -4.93 -4.77
CA ASP A 112 -4.06 -3.57 -5.16
C ASP A 112 -2.62 -3.52 -5.70
N LYS A 113 -1.68 -4.30 -5.13
CA LYS A 113 -0.31 -4.36 -5.64
C LYS A 113 -0.21 -5.06 -7.00
N ILE A 114 -1.00 -6.11 -7.25
CA ILE A 114 -1.06 -6.76 -8.57
C ILE A 114 -1.58 -5.78 -9.62
N PHE A 115 -2.66 -5.05 -9.34
CA PHE A 115 -3.12 -4.02 -10.27
C PHE A 115 -2.11 -2.89 -10.42
N ALA A 116 -1.43 -2.45 -9.36
CA ALA A 116 -0.44 -1.39 -9.45
C ALA A 116 0.71 -1.76 -10.40
N VAL A 117 1.30 -2.97 -10.29
CA VAL A 117 2.36 -3.39 -11.21
C VAL A 117 1.90 -3.50 -12.66
N CYS A 118 0.61 -3.75 -12.89
CA CYS A 118 0.02 -3.72 -14.24
C CYS A 118 -0.24 -2.29 -14.73
N ASP A 119 -0.76 -1.41 -13.86
CA ASP A 119 -1.04 0.00 -14.17
C ASP A 119 0.24 0.73 -14.58
N TYR A 120 1.31 0.59 -13.79
CA TYR A 120 2.60 1.19 -14.08
C TYR A 120 3.22 0.66 -15.37
N LYS A 121 2.98 -0.63 -15.70
CA LYS A 121 3.40 -1.19 -16.98
C LYS A 121 2.72 -0.51 -18.17
N ILE A 122 1.42 -0.25 -18.09
CA ILE A 122 0.65 0.47 -19.14
C ILE A 122 1.12 1.92 -19.24
N GLN A 123 1.38 2.55 -18.11
CA GLN A 123 1.82 3.95 -18.03
C GLN A 123 3.31 4.12 -18.39
N ASN A 124 4.02 3.02 -18.65
CA ASN A 124 5.46 2.97 -18.90
C ASN A 124 6.27 3.66 -17.77
N MET A 125 5.83 3.46 -16.53
CA MET A 125 6.47 3.95 -15.32
C MET A 125 7.34 2.83 -14.73
N GLU A 126 8.65 2.94 -14.92
CA GLU A 126 9.62 1.93 -14.45
C GLU A 126 10.23 2.31 -13.09
N ASP A 127 10.31 3.60 -12.77
CA ASP A 127 11.11 4.11 -11.65
C ASP A 127 10.32 4.15 -10.33
N ARG A 128 10.93 3.61 -9.25
CA ARG A 128 10.50 3.62 -7.83
C ARG A 128 9.33 2.70 -7.45
N ASP A 129 8.74 2.00 -8.42
CA ASP A 129 7.56 1.17 -8.22
C ASP A 129 7.84 -0.34 -8.17
N SER A 130 9.08 -0.78 -8.46
CA SER A 130 9.44 -2.21 -8.46
C SER A 130 9.38 -2.89 -7.08
N ARG A 131 9.33 -2.11 -5.98
CA ARG A 131 9.18 -2.62 -4.60
C ARG A 131 7.92 -3.47 -4.44
N HIS A 132 6.88 -3.22 -5.22
CA HIS A 132 5.67 -4.02 -5.20
C HIS A 132 5.92 -5.49 -5.55
N LEU A 133 6.90 -5.82 -6.39
CA LEU A 133 7.26 -7.20 -6.69
C LEU A 133 7.73 -7.95 -5.43
N TYR A 134 8.58 -7.29 -4.63
CA TYR A 134 9.04 -7.83 -3.36
C TYR A 134 7.87 -8.01 -2.39
N ASP A 135 7.04 -6.98 -2.24
CA ASP A 135 5.89 -7.04 -1.33
C ASP A 135 4.92 -8.16 -1.71
N ILE A 136 4.61 -8.31 -3.01
CA ILE A 136 3.78 -9.40 -3.53
C ILE A 136 4.39 -10.75 -3.13
N ALA A 137 5.69 -10.94 -3.33
CA ALA A 137 6.37 -12.18 -2.99
C ALA A 137 6.32 -12.51 -1.49
N LYS A 138 6.38 -11.49 -0.62
CA LYS A 138 6.29 -11.67 0.85
C LYS A 138 4.86 -11.86 1.35
N MET A 139 3.87 -11.26 0.69
CA MET A 139 2.47 -11.42 1.05
C MET A 139 1.89 -12.75 0.55
N LEU A 140 2.31 -13.23 -0.62
CA LEU A 140 1.70 -14.39 -1.28
C LEU A 140 1.56 -15.63 -0.38
N PRO A 141 2.55 -16.02 0.47
CA PRO A 141 2.41 -17.17 1.37
C PRO A 141 1.29 -17.02 2.42
N LEU A 142 0.83 -15.79 2.67
CA LEU A 142 -0.23 -15.46 3.61
C LEU A 142 -1.61 -15.42 2.92
N ILE A 143 -1.64 -15.45 1.58
CA ILE A 143 -2.88 -15.38 0.80
C ILE A 143 -3.47 -16.77 0.63
N LYS A 144 -4.75 -16.92 0.98
CA LYS A 144 -5.53 -18.12 0.70
C LYS A 144 -6.31 -17.94 -0.60
N PHE A 145 -6.00 -18.79 -1.58
CA PHE A 145 -6.73 -18.84 -2.84
C PHE A 145 -8.05 -19.60 -2.67
N ASP A 146 -9.08 -18.88 -2.24
CA ASP A 146 -10.43 -19.42 -2.11
C ASP A 146 -11.47 -18.52 -2.81
N LEU A 147 -12.74 -18.95 -2.78
CA LEU A 147 -13.85 -18.24 -3.43
C LEU A 147 -14.06 -16.81 -2.89
N ASN A 148 -13.62 -16.52 -1.66
CA ASN A 148 -13.75 -15.17 -1.11
C ASN A 148 -12.72 -14.23 -1.75
N LEU A 149 -11.48 -14.71 -1.95
CA LEU A 149 -10.46 -13.95 -2.68
C LEU A 149 -10.91 -13.69 -4.12
N ASP A 150 -11.42 -14.71 -4.81
CA ASP A 150 -11.95 -14.59 -6.17
C ASP A 150 -13.01 -13.49 -6.27
N LYS A 151 -14.01 -13.51 -5.37
CA LYS A 151 -15.05 -12.49 -5.33
C LYS A 151 -14.49 -11.10 -5.03
N LEU A 152 -13.54 -11.01 -4.11
CA LEU A 152 -12.91 -9.75 -3.74
C LEU A 152 -12.12 -9.15 -4.90
N ILE A 153 -11.41 -9.97 -5.69
CA ILE A 153 -10.70 -9.52 -6.89
C ILE A 153 -11.66 -8.84 -7.87
N ASP A 154 -12.80 -9.48 -8.15
CA ASP A 154 -13.81 -8.92 -9.05
C ASP A 154 -14.45 -7.65 -8.47
N ASP A 155 -14.79 -7.63 -7.18
CA ASP A 155 -15.32 -6.44 -6.49
C ASP A 155 -14.32 -5.26 -6.53
N VAL A 156 -13.02 -5.53 -6.38
CA VAL A 156 -11.98 -4.51 -6.45
C VAL A 156 -11.77 -4.05 -7.90
N ARG A 157 -11.79 -4.97 -8.87
CA ARG A 157 -11.66 -4.62 -10.29
C ARG A 157 -12.78 -3.67 -10.72
N ASP A 158 -14.03 -3.97 -10.36
CA ASP A 158 -15.19 -3.11 -10.63
C ASP A 158 -14.97 -1.69 -10.11
N ASP A 159 -14.51 -1.57 -8.86
CA ASP A 159 -14.24 -0.29 -8.22
C ASP A 159 -13.10 0.48 -8.91
N ARG A 160 -12.05 -0.25 -9.32
CA ARG A 160 -10.90 0.34 -10.01
C ARG A 160 -11.26 0.83 -11.42
N MET A 161 -12.15 0.14 -12.13
CA MET A 161 -12.62 0.53 -13.46
C MET A 161 -13.28 1.91 -13.50
N LEU A 162 -13.83 2.37 -12.37
CA LEU A 162 -14.47 3.69 -12.26
C LEU A 162 -13.49 4.87 -12.35
N SER A 163 -12.18 4.63 -12.38
CA SER A 163 -11.14 5.65 -12.40
C SER A 163 -10.15 5.44 -13.54
N LYS A 164 -9.87 6.53 -14.27
CA LYS A 164 -8.86 6.55 -15.34
C LYS A 164 -7.43 6.30 -14.86
N ASN A 165 -7.18 6.45 -13.55
CA ASN A 165 -5.87 6.22 -12.96
C ASN A 165 -5.53 4.73 -12.77
N ASN A 166 -6.48 3.81 -13.00
CA ASN A 166 -6.28 2.37 -12.88
C ASN A 166 -6.51 1.68 -14.24
N PRO A 167 -5.69 1.97 -15.26
CA PRO A 167 -5.93 1.51 -16.63
C PRO A 167 -6.00 -0.02 -16.76
N SER A 168 -5.23 -0.78 -15.98
CA SER A 168 -5.20 -2.25 -16.07
C SER A 168 -6.50 -2.93 -15.58
N ALA A 169 -7.36 -2.19 -14.85
CA ALA A 169 -8.64 -2.72 -14.42
C ALA A 169 -9.64 -2.85 -15.59
N GLN A 170 -9.46 -2.09 -16.68
CA GLN A 170 -10.36 -2.12 -17.83
C GLN A 170 -10.36 -3.51 -18.49
N LEU A 171 -11.48 -3.88 -19.14
CA LEU A 171 -11.72 -5.26 -19.60
C LEU A 171 -10.89 -5.66 -20.82
N GLU A 172 -10.36 -4.69 -21.57
CA GLU A 172 -9.41 -4.93 -22.65
C GLU A 172 -8.06 -5.50 -22.16
N TYR A 173 -7.74 -5.34 -20.87
CA TYR A 173 -6.51 -5.86 -20.29
C TYR A 173 -6.73 -7.19 -19.57
N ASN A 174 -5.95 -8.20 -19.97
CA ASN A 174 -5.82 -9.46 -19.26
C ASN A 174 -4.65 -9.38 -18.27
N ILE A 175 -4.94 -9.45 -16.97
CA ILE A 175 -3.93 -9.32 -15.90
C ILE A 175 -2.88 -10.42 -15.99
N ASN A 176 -3.26 -11.68 -16.26
CA ASN A 176 -2.29 -12.77 -16.35
C ASN A 176 -1.33 -12.56 -17.53
N ASP A 177 -1.83 -12.08 -18.67
CA ASP A 177 -0.98 -11.82 -19.84
C ASP A 177 -0.06 -10.63 -19.61
N MET A 178 -0.54 -9.58 -18.94
CA MET A 178 0.30 -8.45 -18.53
C MET A 178 1.43 -8.89 -17.59
N LEU A 179 1.13 -9.74 -16.60
CA LEU A 179 2.16 -10.27 -15.70
C LEU A 179 3.20 -11.11 -16.46
N LYS A 180 2.78 -11.93 -17.44
CA LYS A 180 3.70 -12.66 -18.32
C LYS A 180 4.61 -11.71 -19.11
N GLU A 181 4.06 -10.63 -19.66
CA GLU A 181 4.84 -9.63 -20.38
C GLU A 181 5.85 -8.91 -19.48
N ILE A 182 5.45 -8.55 -18.26
CA ILE A 182 6.34 -7.93 -17.26
C ILE A 182 7.55 -8.83 -16.98
N ILE A 183 7.32 -10.14 -16.78
CA ILE A 183 8.39 -11.12 -16.54
C ILE A 183 9.26 -11.28 -17.80
N LYS A 184 8.63 -11.52 -18.96
CA LYS A 184 9.33 -11.75 -20.23
C LYS A 184 10.25 -10.60 -20.59
N ASN A 185 9.78 -9.37 -20.41
CA ASN A 185 10.52 -8.16 -20.76
C ASN A 185 11.41 -7.66 -19.63
N ARG A 186 11.43 -8.33 -18.47
CA ARG A 186 12.15 -7.91 -17.25
C ARG A 186 11.92 -6.44 -16.91
N PHE A 187 10.69 -5.97 -17.09
CA PHE A 187 10.33 -4.54 -17.12
C PHE A 187 10.81 -3.76 -15.87
N TYR A 188 10.71 -4.37 -14.69
CA TYR A 188 11.10 -3.76 -13.42
C TYR A 188 12.54 -4.06 -12.97
N GLU A 189 13.31 -4.86 -13.69
CA GLU A 189 14.59 -5.38 -13.19
C GLU A 189 15.59 -4.26 -12.89
N LYS A 190 15.69 -3.28 -13.79
CA LYS A 190 16.61 -2.16 -13.65
C LYS A 190 16.32 -1.39 -12.36
N ASP A 191 15.09 -0.91 -12.20
CA ASP A 191 14.66 -0.21 -10.97
C ASP A 191 14.84 -1.09 -9.73
N TYR A 192 14.50 -2.37 -9.81
CA TYR A 192 14.64 -3.29 -8.70
C TYR A 192 16.10 -3.38 -8.21
N ASN A 193 17.04 -3.55 -9.13
CA ASN A 193 18.44 -3.71 -8.81
C ASN A 193 19.10 -2.40 -8.33
N TYR A 194 18.71 -1.25 -8.89
CA TYR A 194 19.32 0.04 -8.56
C TYR A 194 18.69 0.73 -7.34
N VAL A 195 17.41 0.47 -7.07
CA VAL A 195 16.62 1.13 -6.02
C VAL A 195 16.14 0.11 -4.98
N THR A 196 15.19 -0.75 -5.33
CA THR A 196 14.49 -1.63 -4.37
C THR A 196 15.45 -2.46 -3.54
N LYS A 197 16.40 -3.16 -4.17
CA LYS A 197 17.34 -4.07 -3.51
C LYS A 197 18.17 -3.38 -2.43
N LYS A 198 18.44 -2.08 -2.56
CA LYS A 198 19.23 -1.30 -1.58
C LYS A 198 18.40 -0.88 -0.36
N LEU A 199 17.07 -0.93 -0.45
CA LEU A 199 16.15 -0.55 0.62
C LEU A 199 15.71 -1.75 1.49
N LEU A 200 16.04 -2.99 1.08
CA LEU A 200 15.62 -4.19 1.80
C LEU A 200 16.56 -4.48 2.97
N TYR A 201 15.98 -4.91 4.09
CA TYR A 201 16.73 -5.39 5.27
C TYR A 201 17.29 -6.82 5.10
N GLU A 202 17.00 -7.47 3.97
CA GLU A 202 17.45 -8.82 3.65
C GLU A 202 17.98 -8.91 2.21
N LYS A 203 18.82 -9.92 1.94
CA LYS A 203 19.26 -10.21 0.58
C LYS A 203 18.13 -10.93 -0.16
N TYR A 204 17.53 -10.22 -1.10
CA TYR A 204 16.47 -10.75 -1.94
C TYR A 204 16.63 -10.24 -3.36
N THR A 205 16.72 -11.15 -4.32
CA THR A 205 17.00 -10.84 -5.73
C THR A 205 15.72 -10.56 -6.53
N TYR A 206 15.89 -9.93 -7.69
CA TYR A 206 14.77 -9.72 -8.63
C TYR A 206 14.12 -11.05 -9.03
N ASP A 207 14.92 -12.07 -9.38
CA ASP A 207 14.38 -13.36 -9.80
C ASP A 207 13.68 -14.10 -8.65
N GLU A 208 14.14 -13.94 -7.39
CA GLU A 208 13.41 -14.42 -6.21
C GLU A 208 12.07 -13.69 -6.01
N ALA A 209 12.00 -12.38 -6.26
CA ALA A 209 10.75 -11.62 -6.20
C ALA A 209 9.76 -12.05 -7.29
N ILE A 210 10.25 -12.30 -8.50
CA ILE A 210 9.42 -12.80 -9.58
C ILE A 210 8.92 -14.22 -9.28
N SER A 211 9.82 -15.16 -9.00
CA SER A 211 9.51 -16.58 -8.82
C SER A 211 8.62 -16.86 -7.60
N ASN A 212 8.78 -16.10 -6.51
CA ASN A 212 7.94 -16.24 -5.31
C ASN A 212 6.71 -15.32 -5.30
N GLY A 213 6.61 -14.37 -6.23
CA GLY A 213 5.50 -13.44 -6.34
C GLY A 213 4.67 -13.67 -7.61
N ILE A 214 4.79 -12.75 -8.56
CA ILE A 214 3.89 -12.68 -9.73
C ILE A 214 3.96 -13.91 -10.64
N ALA A 215 5.07 -14.66 -10.67
CA ALA A 215 5.15 -15.90 -11.46
C ALA A 215 4.18 -16.98 -10.95
N LYS A 216 3.97 -17.06 -9.62
CA LYS A 216 3.00 -17.98 -9.04
C LYS A 216 1.57 -17.54 -9.31
N VAL A 217 1.32 -16.23 -9.33
CA VAL A 217 -0.01 -15.66 -9.66
C VAL A 217 -0.42 -16.02 -11.09
N ILE A 218 0.50 -15.98 -12.06
CA ILE A 218 0.23 -16.34 -13.46
C ILE A 218 -0.27 -17.79 -13.61
N ASN A 219 0.20 -18.70 -12.75
CA ASN A 219 -0.21 -20.10 -12.75
C ASN A 219 -1.60 -20.32 -12.11
N THR A 220 -2.28 -19.24 -11.73
CA THR A 220 -3.63 -19.26 -11.18
C THR A 220 -4.57 -18.49 -12.09
N ASP A 221 -5.85 -18.86 -12.08
CA ASP A 221 -6.91 -18.17 -12.83
C ASP A 221 -7.67 -17.15 -11.97
N VAL A 222 -7.11 -16.72 -10.83
CA VAL A 222 -7.83 -15.90 -9.85
C VAL A 222 -8.06 -14.45 -10.31
N PHE A 223 -7.24 -13.94 -11.23
CA PHE A 223 -7.40 -12.61 -11.82
C PHE A 223 -8.17 -12.62 -13.16
N ILE A 224 -8.67 -13.78 -13.60
CA ILE A 224 -9.66 -13.83 -14.67
C ILE A 224 -10.95 -13.23 -14.11
N TYR A 225 -11.47 -12.19 -14.78
CA TYR A 225 -12.67 -11.49 -14.34
C TYR A 225 -13.92 -12.35 -14.60
N LYS A 226 -14.65 -12.71 -13.55
CA LYS A 226 -15.72 -13.74 -13.62
C LYS A 226 -17.13 -13.15 -13.67
N LYS A 227 -17.30 -11.86 -13.35
CA LYS A 227 -18.61 -11.19 -13.38
C LYS A 227 -19.20 -10.93 -14.77
N VAL A 228 -18.42 -11.09 -15.86
CA VAL A 228 -18.97 -11.04 -17.23
C VAL A 228 -19.56 -12.39 -17.61
N LYS A 229 -20.64 -12.77 -16.96
CA LYS A 229 -21.66 -13.64 -17.55
C LYS A 229 -23.01 -13.25 -17.00
N LEU A 230 -23.69 -12.36 -17.74
CA LEU A 230 -25.11 -12.43 -18.03
C LEU A 230 -25.30 -11.64 -19.33
N ASN A 231 -25.50 -12.38 -20.43
CA ASN A 231 -26.12 -11.85 -21.64
C ASN A 231 -27.56 -11.45 -21.32
#